data_AF-A0A850DKD4-F1
#
_entry.id   AF-A0A850DKD4-F1
#
_cell.length_a   1.000
_cell.length_b   1.000
_cell.length_c   1.000
_cell.angle_alpha   90.00
_cell.angle_beta   90.00
_cell.angle_gamma   90.00
#
_symmetry.space_group_name_H-M   'P 1'
#
loop_
_entity.id
_entity.type
_entity.pdbx_description
1 polymer ?
#
loop_
_entity_poly.entity_id
_entity_poly.type
_entity_poly.pdbx_seq_one_letter_code
_entity_poly.pdbx_strand_id
1 'polypeptide(L)'
;MNTHHIDLETLWTLPTTDLRHALLALAATTATPAPDYYNALREMAVRLVLDAPDPEYGPGHNPPHSSAEFMNRFDTAWLWRAWGGEHDADDQVVLPVGAPHERELLAIAAAESGKWSVLTAERSRYQAIFRWLAARDNAPEPEGADPA
;
A
#
# COMPACT_ATOMS: atom_id res chain seq x y z
N MET A 1 -12.31 -12.81 17.27
CA MET A 1 -10.95 -12.30 17.02
C MET A 1 -10.87 -10.95 17.72
N ASN A 2 -9.98 -10.81 18.70
CA ASN A 2 -9.74 -9.54 19.37
C ASN A 2 -9.14 -8.57 18.35
N THR A 3 -9.93 -7.61 17.90
CA THR A 3 -9.44 -6.48 17.12
C THR A 3 -8.60 -5.65 18.07
N HIS A 4 -7.29 -5.93 18.13
CA HIS A 4 -6.35 -5.02 18.78
C HIS A 4 -6.62 -3.62 18.20
N HIS A 5 -6.82 -2.66 19.09
CA HIS A 5 -7.03 -1.28 18.74
C HIS A 5 -5.72 -0.76 18.15
N ILE A 6 -5.52 -0.95 16.83
CA ILE A 6 -4.35 -0.43 16.14
C ILE A 6 -4.62 1.05 15.91
N ASP A 7 -3.94 1.90 16.66
CA ASP A 7 -3.82 3.32 16.37
C ASP A 7 -2.85 3.55 15.20
N LEU A 8 -3.03 4.67 14.50
CA LEU A 8 -2.29 4.95 13.27
C LEU A 8 -0.78 5.13 13.49
N GLU A 9 -0.36 5.59 14.66
CA GLU A 9 1.06 5.79 14.99
C GLU A 9 1.77 4.46 15.23
N THR A 10 1.14 3.57 16.01
CA THR A 10 1.70 2.27 16.38
C THR A 10 1.77 1.32 15.18
N LEU A 11 0.89 1.49 14.19
CA LEU A 11 0.91 0.71 12.94
C LEU A 11 2.30 0.68 12.29
N TRP A 12 2.99 1.82 12.23
CA TRP A 12 4.28 1.93 11.53
C TRP A 12 5.48 1.44 12.33
N THR A 13 5.27 1.07 13.59
CA THR A 13 6.30 0.44 14.44
C THR A 13 6.30 -1.07 14.35
N LEU A 14 5.32 -1.65 13.65
CA LEU A 14 5.21 -3.10 13.46
C LEU A 14 6.38 -3.64 12.61
N PRO A 15 6.84 -4.87 12.87
CA PRO A 15 7.71 -5.59 11.95
C PRO A 15 7.11 -5.65 10.55
N THR A 16 7.93 -5.64 9.48
CA THR A 16 7.47 -5.61 8.08
C THR A 16 6.38 -6.64 7.77
N THR A 17 6.55 -7.87 8.24
CA THR A 17 5.56 -8.95 8.04
C THR A 17 4.22 -8.63 8.69
N ASP A 18 4.23 -8.09 9.91
CA ASP A 18 3.03 -7.77 10.66
C ASP A 18 2.36 -6.51 10.11
N LEU A 19 3.15 -5.51 9.71
CA LEU A 19 2.69 -4.32 8.99
C LEU A 19 1.95 -4.71 7.70
N ARG A 20 2.52 -5.65 6.93
CA ARG A 20 1.89 -6.18 5.71
C ARG A 20 0.54 -6.82 6.02
N HIS A 21 0.48 -7.70 7.01
CA HIS A 21 -0.77 -8.34 7.40
C HIS A 21 -1.80 -7.33 7.89
N ALA A 22 -1.40 -6.35 8.69
CA ALA A 22 -2.28 -5.30 9.20
C ALA A 22 -2.88 -4.46 8.07
N LEU A 23 -2.07 -4.01 7.11
CA LEU A 23 -2.55 -3.19 5.98
C LEU A 23 -3.51 -3.98 5.08
N LEU A 24 -3.17 -5.23 4.74
CA LEU A 24 -4.06 -6.08 3.95
C LEU A 24 -5.40 -6.35 4.67
N ALA A 25 -5.37 -6.56 5.99
CA ALA A 25 -6.57 -6.73 6.79
C ALA A 25 -7.43 -5.45 6.82
N LEU A 26 -6.82 -4.27 7.02
CA LEU A 26 -7.52 -2.98 6.96
C LEU A 26 -8.21 -2.77 5.60
N ALA A 27 -7.52 -3.09 4.51
CA ALA A 27 -8.13 -3.09 3.19
C ALA A 27 -9.29 -4.10 3.09
N ALA A 28 -9.14 -5.34 3.55
CA ALA A 28 -10.23 -6.33 3.46
C ALA A 28 -11.54 -5.86 4.13
N THR A 29 -11.46 -5.17 5.28
CA THR A 29 -12.65 -4.71 6.03
C THR A 29 -13.52 -3.69 5.31
N THR A 30 -12.95 -2.96 4.34
CA THR A 30 -13.65 -1.89 3.62
C THR A 30 -13.98 -2.26 2.17
N ALA A 31 -13.77 -3.54 1.79
CA ALA A 31 -13.92 -3.98 0.41
C ALA A 31 -15.38 -4.35 0.05
N THR A 32 -15.88 -3.79 -1.04
CA THR A 32 -17.04 -4.35 -1.77
C THR A 32 -16.62 -5.65 -2.47
N PRO A 33 -17.48 -6.69 -2.55
CA PRO A 33 -17.16 -7.90 -3.30
C PRO A 33 -16.73 -7.58 -4.74
N ALA A 34 -15.54 -8.02 -5.11
CA ALA A 34 -14.97 -7.90 -6.45
C ALA A 34 -14.55 -9.29 -6.94
N PRO A 35 -14.46 -9.52 -8.26
CA PRO A 35 -13.91 -10.77 -8.79
C PRO A 35 -12.52 -11.06 -8.21
N ASP A 36 -12.22 -12.33 -7.93
CA ASP A 36 -10.98 -12.77 -7.26
C ASP A 36 -9.71 -12.21 -7.92
N TYR A 37 -9.72 -12.08 -9.25
CA TYR A 37 -8.64 -11.46 -10.01
C TYR A 37 -8.32 -10.03 -9.55
N TYR A 38 -9.33 -9.20 -9.33
CA TYR A 38 -9.13 -7.82 -8.87
C TYR A 38 -8.66 -7.77 -7.42
N ASN A 39 -9.14 -8.66 -6.56
CA ASN A 39 -8.63 -8.74 -5.18
C ASN A 39 -7.15 -9.14 -5.18
N ALA A 40 -6.75 -10.11 -6.00
CA ALA A 40 -5.36 -10.49 -6.16
C ALA A 40 -4.48 -9.33 -6.65
N LEU A 41 -4.95 -8.54 -7.63
CA LEU A 41 -4.23 -7.35 -8.11
C LEU A 41 -4.08 -6.28 -7.02
N ARG A 42 -5.11 -6.07 -6.19
CA ARG A 42 -5.08 -5.10 -5.09
C ARG A 42 -4.09 -5.52 -4.00
N GLU A 43 -4.13 -6.78 -3.58
CA GLU A 43 -3.17 -7.32 -2.62
C GLU A 43 -1.73 -7.24 -3.15
N MET A 44 -1.55 -7.55 -4.43
CA MET A 44 -0.27 -7.43 -5.11
C MET A 44 0.23 -5.99 -5.15
N ALA A 45 -0.63 -5.01 -5.48
CA ALA A 45 -0.28 -3.58 -5.47
C ALA A 45 0.23 -3.13 -4.10
N VAL A 46 -0.44 -3.54 -3.02
CA VAL A 46 -0.02 -3.22 -1.65
C VAL A 46 1.35 -3.83 -1.34
N ARG A 47 1.61 -5.08 -1.76
CA ARG A 47 2.92 -5.72 -1.59
C ARG A 47 4.02 -5.00 -2.37
N LEU A 48 3.77 -4.61 -3.61
CA LEU A 48 4.74 -3.86 -4.43
C LEU A 48 5.17 -2.56 -3.75
N VAL A 49 4.23 -1.85 -3.14
CA VAL A 49 4.46 -0.59 -2.42
C VAL A 49 5.22 -0.82 -1.12
N LEU A 50 4.83 -1.83 -0.33
CA LEU A 50 5.45 -2.13 0.96
C LEU A 50 6.85 -2.71 0.83
N ASP A 51 7.00 -3.62 -0.11
CA ASP A 51 8.23 -4.38 -0.31
C ASP A 51 9.14 -3.74 -1.35
N ALA A 52 8.82 -2.52 -1.81
CA ALA A 52 9.64 -1.75 -2.73
C ALA A 52 11.10 -1.76 -2.22
N PRO A 53 12.06 -2.11 -3.09
CA PRO A 53 13.40 -2.40 -2.66
C PRO A 53 14.14 -1.15 -2.19
N ASP A 54 15.03 -1.37 -1.23
CA ASP A 54 16.08 -0.42 -0.94
C ASP A 54 17.24 -0.59 -1.93
N PRO A 55 17.89 0.49 -2.40
CA PRO A 55 19.05 0.39 -3.28
C PRO A 55 20.21 -0.44 -2.70
N GLU A 56 20.37 -0.49 -1.38
CA GLU A 56 21.45 -1.21 -0.70
C GLU A 56 21.05 -2.61 -0.25
N TYR A 57 19.78 -2.80 0.13
CA TYR A 57 19.35 -4.02 0.82
C TYR A 57 18.37 -4.90 0.01
N GLY A 58 17.72 -4.38 -1.03
CA GLY A 58 16.76 -5.12 -1.86
C GLY A 58 15.34 -5.15 -1.29
N PRO A 59 14.43 -5.98 -1.86
CA PRO A 59 13.00 -5.96 -1.53
C PRO A 59 12.67 -6.27 -0.07
N GLY A 60 11.67 -5.58 0.48
CA GLY A 60 11.17 -5.81 1.85
C GLY A 60 12.09 -5.32 2.97
N HIS A 61 13.24 -4.74 2.64
CA HIS A 61 14.22 -4.25 3.62
C HIS A 61 14.08 -2.77 3.95
N ASN A 62 13.18 -2.05 3.28
CA ASN A 62 12.87 -0.66 3.56
C ASN A 62 11.34 -0.45 3.53
N PRO A 63 10.59 -0.96 4.53
CA PRO A 63 9.15 -0.70 4.62
C PRO A 63 8.88 0.79 4.91
N PRO A 64 7.72 1.34 4.52
CA PRO A 64 7.38 2.72 4.83
C PRO A 64 7.18 2.93 6.34
N HIS A 65 7.60 4.09 6.84
CA HIS A 65 7.57 4.45 8.26
C HIS A 65 6.41 5.39 8.64
N SER A 66 5.61 5.79 7.66
CA SER A 66 4.45 6.66 7.89
C SER A 66 3.39 6.45 6.80
N SER A 67 2.17 6.88 7.11
CA SER A 67 1.07 6.89 6.14
C SER A 67 1.41 7.75 4.92
N ALA A 68 2.01 8.93 5.12
CA ALA A 68 2.43 9.81 4.04
C ALA A 68 3.45 9.15 3.11
N GLU A 69 4.45 8.47 3.68
CA GLU A 69 5.45 7.73 2.90
C GLU A 69 4.80 6.58 2.12
N PHE A 70 4.01 5.75 2.80
CA PHE A 70 3.25 4.67 2.15
C PHE A 70 2.39 5.19 0.98
N MET A 71 1.71 6.34 1.17
CA MET A 71 0.89 6.97 0.14
C MET A 71 1.71 7.48 -1.05
N ASN A 72 2.94 7.97 -0.82
CA ASN A 72 3.82 8.46 -1.88
C ASN A 72 4.37 7.33 -2.75
N ARG A 73 4.57 6.15 -2.16
CA ARG A 73 5.07 4.96 -2.87
C ARG A 73 4.08 4.37 -3.89
N PHE A 74 2.82 4.81 -3.90
CA PHE A 74 1.86 4.51 -4.97
C PHE A 74 2.06 5.34 -6.24
N ASP A 75 3.00 6.28 -6.27
CA ASP A 75 3.38 6.95 -7.51
C ASP A 75 4.01 5.92 -8.47
N THR A 76 3.36 5.70 -9.60
CA THR A 76 3.73 4.63 -10.53
C THR A 76 5.14 4.83 -11.11
N ALA A 77 5.54 6.07 -11.38
CA ALA A 77 6.87 6.37 -11.91
C ALA A 77 7.97 6.11 -10.87
N TRP A 78 7.75 6.52 -9.62
CA TRP A 78 8.64 6.20 -8.51
C TRP A 78 8.72 4.68 -8.29
N LEU A 79 7.58 4.00 -8.23
CA LEU A 79 7.50 2.57 -7.96
C LEU A 79 8.19 1.76 -9.06
N TRP A 80 7.97 2.13 -10.33
CA TRP A 80 8.63 1.53 -11.48
C TRP A 80 10.16 1.61 -11.35
N ARG A 81 10.69 2.79 -11.03
CA ARG A 81 12.14 2.99 -10.84
C ARG A 81 12.68 2.23 -9.63
N ALA A 82 11.92 2.18 -8.53
CA ALA A 82 12.32 1.43 -7.34
C ALA A 82 12.58 -0.03 -7.69
N TRP A 83 11.71 -0.63 -8.51
CA TRP A 83 11.87 -2.00 -8.99
C TRP A 83 12.83 -2.17 -10.18
N GLY A 84 13.66 -1.17 -10.48
CA GLY A 84 14.69 -1.24 -11.53
C GLY A 84 14.17 -1.05 -12.95
N GLY A 85 12.96 -0.53 -13.11
CA GLY A 85 12.40 -0.19 -14.41
C GLY A 85 12.97 1.10 -14.98
N GLU A 86 13.06 1.17 -16.32
CA GLU A 86 13.60 2.31 -17.05
C GLU A 86 12.48 3.05 -17.82
N HIS A 87 12.77 4.27 -18.26
CA HIS A 87 11.93 5.00 -19.20
C HIS A 87 12.75 5.28 -20.46
N ASP A 88 12.12 5.23 -21.64
CA ASP A 88 12.77 5.63 -22.89
C ASP A 88 12.82 7.16 -23.06
N ALA A 89 13.33 7.60 -24.21
CA ALA A 89 13.44 9.01 -24.55
C ALA A 89 12.07 9.73 -24.69
N ASP A 90 10.98 8.97 -24.85
CA ASP A 90 9.60 9.46 -24.95
C ASP A 90 8.84 9.32 -23.61
N ASP A 91 9.58 9.10 -22.52
CA ASP A 91 9.07 8.91 -21.15
C ASP A 91 8.09 7.72 -21.03
N GLN A 92 8.19 6.74 -21.93
CA GLN A 92 7.43 5.50 -21.84
C GLN A 92 8.16 4.48 -20.97
N VAL A 93 7.40 3.72 -20.19
CA VAL A 93 7.97 2.63 -19.38
C VAL A 93 8.59 1.56 -20.27
N VAL A 94 9.85 1.22 -20.00
CA VAL A 94 10.59 0.16 -20.67
C VAL A 94 11.04 -0.86 -19.65
N LEU A 95 10.80 -2.14 -19.96
CA LEU A 95 11.33 -3.25 -19.21
C LEU A 95 12.74 -3.59 -19.73
N PRO A 96 13.82 -3.29 -18.99
CA PRO A 96 15.16 -3.60 -19.47
C PRO A 96 15.36 -5.12 -19.57
N VAL A 97 16.13 -5.57 -20.56
CA VAL A 97 16.44 -6.99 -20.73
C VAL A 97 17.28 -7.46 -19.54
N GLY A 98 16.78 -8.45 -18.81
CA GLY A 98 17.43 -8.93 -17.58
C GLY A 98 17.23 -7.99 -16.39
N ALA A 99 16.16 -7.18 -16.40
CA ALA A 99 15.79 -6.33 -15.28
C ALA A 99 15.81 -7.13 -13.96
N PRO A 100 16.43 -6.60 -12.89
CA PRO A 100 16.18 -7.14 -11.57
C PRO A 100 14.67 -7.01 -11.30
N HIS A 101 14.05 -8.07 -10.76
CA HIS A 101 12.63 -8.06 -10.39
C HIS A 101 11.63 -7.86 -11.56
N GLU A 102 11.92 -8.47 -12.71
CA GLU A 102 11.04 -8.46 -13.90
C GLU A 102 9.57 -8.78 -13.58
N ARG A 103 9.33 -9.74 -12.68
CA ARG A 103 7.97 -10.13 -12.28
C ARG A 103 7.22 -8.98 -11.62
N GLU A 104 7.89 -8.22 -10.77
CA GLU A 104 7.33 -7.07 -10.06
C GLU A 104 7.07 -5.90 -11.01
N LEU A 105 7.93 -5.69 -12.00
CA LEU A 105 7.70 -4.71 -13.08
C LEU A 105 6.46 -5.07 -13.91
N LEU A 106 6.30 -6.33 -14.31
CA LEU A 106 5.09 -6.80 -15.01
C LEU A 106 3.84 -6.64 -14.13
N ALA A 107 3.95 -6.84 -12.83
CA ALA A 107 2.87 -6.65 -11.87
C ALA A 107 2.47 -5.17 -11.75
N ILE A 108 3.44 -4.24 -11.74
CA ILE A 108 3.17 -2.79 -11.77
C ILE A 108 2.44 -2.41 -13.06
N ALA A 109 2.92 -2.89 -14.21
CA ALA A 109 2.28 -2.63 -15.50
C ALA A 109 0.83 -3.17 -15.53
N ALA A 110 0.60 -4.37 -15.00
CA ALA A 110 -0.74 -4.94 -14.88
C ALA A 110 -1.65 -4.11 -13.94
N ALA A 111 -1.13 -3.67 -12.79
CA ALA A 111 -1.87 -2.88 -11.82
C ALA A 111 -2.18 -1.46 -12.32
N GLU A 112 -1.33 -0.89 -13.16
CA GLU A 112 -1.56 0.41 -13.79
C GLU A 112 -2.50 0.32 -15.01
N SER A 113 -2.56 -0.84 -15.66
CA SER A 113 -3.31 -1.01 -16.90
C SER A 113 -4.81 -0.74 -16.79
N GLY A 114 -5.40 -0.31 -17.91
CA GLY A 114 -6.83 -0.10 -18.05
C GLY A 114 -7.27 1.34 -17.77
N LYS A 115 -8.59 1.56 -17.79
CA LYS A 115 -9.18 2.89 -17.58
C LYS A 115 -9.13 3.36 -16.12
N TRP A 116 -8.99 2.41 -15.19
CA TRP A 116 -8.95 2.65 -13.75
C TRP A 116 -7.80 1.85 -13.14
N SER A 117 -6.66 2.51 -12.94
CA SER A 117 -5.47 1.91 -12.31
C SER A 117 -5.79 1.41 -10.91
N VAL A 118 -5.42 0.16 -10.62
CA VAL A 118 -5.52 -0.45 -9.30
C VAL A 118 -4.63 0.30 -8.30
N LEU A 119 -3.46 0.80 -8.74
CA LEU A 119 -2.59 1.61 -7.90
C LEU A 119 -3.30 2.89 -7.45
N THR A 120 -3.97 3.59 -8.37
CA THR A 120 -4.74 4.81 -8.05
C THR A 120 -5.95 4.51 -7.15
N ALA A 121 -6.64 3.40 -7.39
CA ALA A 121 -7.80 2.98 -6.59
C ALA A 121 -7.38 2.62 -5.16
N GLU A 122 -6.33 1.83 -4.99
CA GLU A 122 -5.82 1.47 -3.66
C GLU A 122 -5.24 2.68 -2.94
N ARG A 123 -4.54 3.57 -3.65
CA ARG A 123 -4.08 4.84 -3.06
C ARG A 123 -5.24 5.62 -2.46
N SER A 124 -6.33 5.81 -3.21
CA SER A 124 -7.51 6.55 -2.75
C SER A 124 -8.18 5.87 -1.54
N ARG A 125 -8.21 4.53 -1.54
CA ARG A 125 -8.77 3.74 -0.46
C ARG A 125 -7.97 3.83 0.83
N TYR A 126 -6.65 3.66 0.79
CA TYR A 126 -5.82 3.81 1.98
C TYR A 126 -5.83 5.24 2.51
N GLN A 127 -5.93 6.24 1.62
CA GLN A 127 -6.14 7.62 2.05
C GLN A 127 -7.42 7.78 2.89
N ALA A 128 -8.52 7.16 2.47
CA ALA A 128 -9.77 7.18 3.23
C ALA A 128 -9.64 6.43 4.57
N ILE A 129 -9.00 5.26 4.57
CA ILE A 129 -8.76 4.45 5.78
C ILE A 129 -7.92 5.24 6.80
N PHE A 130 -6.82 5.85 6.39
CA PHE A 130 -5.96 6.60 7.32
C PHE A 130 -6.63 7.87 7.85
N ARG A 131 -7.45 8.55 7.04
CA ARG A 131 -8.28 9.65 7.53
C ARG A 131 -9.29 9.19 8.58
N TRP A 132 -9.93 8.05 8.35
CA TRP A 132 -10.88 7.47 9.30
C TRP A 132 -10.20 7.05 10.61
N LEU A 133 -9.04 6.38 10.54
CA LEU A 133 -8.25 6.02 11.72
C LEU A 133 -7.83 7.26 12.52
N ALA A 134 -7.29 8.28 11.84
CA ALA A 134 -6.89 9.52 12.50
C ALA A 134 -8.09 10.23 13.18
N ALA A 135 -9.27 10.24 12.56
CA ALA A 135 -10.46 10.83 13.15
C ALA A 135 -10.93 10.05 14.39
N ARG A 136 -10.82 8.72 14.36
CA ARG A 136 -11.14 7.85 15.51
C ARG A 136 -10.17 8.05 16.67
N ASP A 137 -8.87 8.11 16.37
CA ASP A 137 -7.82 8.25 17.38
C ASP A 137 -7.84 9.65 18.06
N ASN A 138 -8.43 10.66 17.40
CA ASN A 138 -8.63 12.01 17.95
C ASN A 138 -10.05 12.24 18.52
N ALA A 139 -10.91 11.22 18.58
CA ALA A 139 -12.27 11.38 19.09
C ALA A 139 -12.21 11.65 20.62
N PRO A 140 -12.91 12.67 21.14
CA PRO A 140 -12.99 12.90 22.57
C PRO A 140 -13.63 11.69 23.25
N GLU A 141 -13.09 11.26 24.40
CA GLU A 141 -13.73 10.21 25.18
C GLU A 141 -15.15 10.63 25.56
N PRO A 142 -16.12 9.70 25.54
CA PRO A 142 -17.49 10.03 25.92
C PRO A 142 -17.51 10.51 27.38
N GLU A 143 -17.79 11.80 27.56
CA GLU A 143 -17.91 12.42 28.87
C GLU A 143 -19.10 11.80 29.61
N GLY A 144 -18.82 11.08 30.71
CA GLY A 144 -19.77 10.69 31.75
C GLY A 144 -21.14 10.17 31.30
N ALA A 145 -21.23 8.89 30.94
CA ALA A 145 -22.50 8.18 31.06
C ALA A 145 -22.77 7.97 32.57
N ASP A 146 -23.43 8.95 33.18
CA ASP A 146 -23.93 8.89 34.55
C ASP A 146 -24.88 7.68 34.66
N PRO A 147 -24.60 6.67 35.52
CA PRO A 147 -25.51 5.57 35.71
C PRO A 147 -26.73 6.07 36.49
N ALA A 148 -27.86 6.24 35.79
CA ALA A 148 -29.18 6.45 36.39
C ALA A 148 -29.68 5.20 37.12
#